data_AF-A0A1N7IB36-F1
#
_entry.id   AF-A0A1N7IB36-F1
#
_cell.length_a   1.000
_cell.length_b   1.000
_cell.length_c   1.000
_cell.angle_alpha   90.00
_cell.angle_beta   90.00
_cell.angle_gamma   90.00
#
_symmetry.space_group_name_H-M   'P 1'
#
loop_
_entity.id
_entity.type
_entity.pdbx_description
1 polymer ?
#
loop_
_entity_poly.entity_id
_entity_poly.type
_entity_poly.pdbx_seq_one_letter_code
_entity_poly.pdbx_strand_id
1 'polypeptide(L)'
;MAENKKSFVAYCDWENQLNLLSDDEAGKLFRHLLAYVNDKNPQFSDEERVLKMAFEPIRLQLKRDLDKYEEVKKKRSEAGRNGGLKSGESRSKTKQTKPKEANASFGYKNEANEAVNDNVTVNVNDNVILLKKETKEENIIKKNPEELFDIPPEKEKRKKAPQKKETVNNSEPGIKIFFFKKALIEYGFDDEALVDHFIAVRKKKNLVNTEVAFKNFIREIEKTGKDKNEVFRIVTQKQWGGFEAKWLNNLSYEQTNSFKTKSNGNGLRQSVER
;
A
#
# COMPACT_ATOMS: atom_id res chain seq x y z
N MET A 1 6.41 -26.14 10.51
CA MET A 1 6.05 -24.75 10.17
C MET A 1 4.92 -24.30 11.10
N ALA A 2 4.29 -23.15 10.86
CA ALA A 2 3.22 -22.65 11.73
C ALA A 2 1.85 -23.12 11.27
N GLU A 3 1.12 -23.75 12.19
CA GLU A 3 -0.28 -24.05 12.04
C GLU A 3 -1.05 -22.80 11.55
N ASN A 4 -1.88 -22.98 10.52
CA ASN A 4 -2.73 -21.95 9.91
C ASN A 4 -2.01 -20.80 9.17
N LYS A 5 -0.70 -20.89 8.91
CA LYS A 5 0.02 -19.89 8.09
C LYS A 5 -0.25 -20.09 6.59
N LYS A 6 -1.17 -19.28 6.04
CA LYS A 6 -1.68 -19.41 4.65
C LYS A 6 -0.69 -19.16 3.51
N SER A 7 0.48 -18.58 3.77
CA SER A 7 1.47 -18.23 2.74
C SER A 7 2.89 -18.22 3.29
N PHE A 8 3.87 -18.35 2.41
CA PHE A 8 5.29 -18.20 2.71
C PHE A 8 5.95 -17.27 1.70
N VAL A 9 7.17 -16.82 2.00
CA VAL A 9 7.98 -16.00 1.08
C VAL A 9 8.90 -16.95 0.33
N ALA A 10 8.83 -16.93 -0.99
CA ALA A 10 9.87 -17.48 -1.86
C ALA A 10 10.87 -16.37 -2.18
N TYR A 11 12.16 -16.68 -2.13
CA TYR A 11 13.22 -15.71 -2.33
C TYR A 11 13.88 -15.89 -3.70
N CYS A 12 14.31 -14.78 -4.31
CA CYS A 12 14.89 -14.80 -5.66
C CYS A 12 16.26 -15.48 -5.72
N ASP A 13 16.99 -15.52 -4.60
CA ASP A 13 18.31 -16.17 -4.51
C ASP A 13 18.25 -17.69 -4.69
N TRP A 14 17.07 -18.30 -4.47
CA TRP A 14 16.81 -19.73 -4.73
C TRP A 14 16.96 -20.10 -6.22
N GLU A 15 16.81 -19.15 -7.15
CA GLU A 15 17.04 -19.37 -8.59
C GLU A 15 18.45 -19.95 -8.85
N ASN A 16 19.48 -19.40 -8.19
CA ASN A 16 20.86 -19.86 -8.35
C ASN A 16 21.08 -21.28 -7.78
N GLN A 17 20.26 -21.70 -6.81
CA GLN A 17 20.32 -23.06 -6.24
C GLN A 17 19.56 -24.06 -7.12
N LEU A 18 18.43 -23.64 -7.68
CA LEU A 18 17.61 -24.46 -8.58
C LEU A 18 18.30 -24.69 -9.93
N ASN A 19 18.99 -23.67 -10.47
CA ASN A 19 19.75 -23.77 -11.73
C ASN A 19 20.97 -24.72 -11.66
N LEU A 20 21.33 -25.23 -10.48
CA LEU A 20 22.37 -26.25 -10.28
C LEU A 20 21.81 -27.68 -10.23
N LEU A 21 20.49 -27.83 -10.27
CA LEU A 21 19.77 -29.11 -10.25
C LEU A 21 19.19 -29.39 -11.64
N SER A 22 18.95 -30.67 -11.94
CA SER A 22 18.09 -31.04 -13.07
C SER A 22 16.62 -30.67 -12.81
N ASP A 23 15.80 -30.55 -13.86
CA ASP A 23 14.38 -30.22 -13.72
C ASP A 23 13.61 -31.23 -12.83
N ASP A 24 13.95 -32.51 -12.92
CA ASP A 24 13.40 -33.56 -12.06
C ASP A 24 13.78 -33.37 -10.58
N GLU A 25 15.03 -33.04 -10.30
CA GLU A 25 15.53 -32.74 -8.96
C GLU A 25 14.91 -31.47 -8.39
N ALA A 26 14.80 -30.41 -9.19
CA ALA A 26 14.13 -29.18 -8.82
C ALA A 26 12.63 -29.42 -8.53
N GLY A 27 11.96 -30.24 -9.34
CA GLY A 27 10.56 -30.65 -9.13
C GLY A 27 10.36 -31.45 -7.84
N LYS A 28 11.28 -32.39 -7.53
CA LYS A 28 11.31 -33.11 -6.25
C LYS A 28 11.53 -32.17 -5.07
N LEU A 29 12.53 -31.30 -5.15
CA LEU A 29 12.85 -30.30 -4.12
C LEU A 29 11.67 -29.37 -3.85
N PHE A 30 11.00 -28.90 -4.90
CA PHE A 30 9.83 -28.02 -4.78
C PHE A 30 8.63 -28.75 -4.14
N ARG A 31 8.42 -30.03 -4.48
CA ARG A 31 7.39 -30.87 -3.81
C ARG A 31 7.71 -31.07 -2.33
N HIS A 32 8.97 -31.31 -1.98
CA HIS A 32 9.44 -31.40 -0.59
C HIS A 32 9.26 -30.07 0.16
N LEU A 33 9.60 -28.94 -0.47
CA LEU A 33 9.41 -27.59 0.05
C LEU A 33 7.93 -27.34 0.40
N LEU A 34 7.00 -27.62 -0.52
CA LEU A 34 5.57 -27.45 -0.27
C LEU A 34 5.06 -28.39 0.83
N ALA A 35 5.54 -29.64 0.89
CA ALA A 35 5.19 -30.56 1.97
C ALA A 35 5.69 -30.06 3.34
N TYR A 36 6.89 -29.49 3.41
CA TYR A 36 7.46 -28.91 4.64
C TYR A 36 6.72 -27.64 5.09
N VAL A 37 6.32 -26.78 4.14
CA VAL A 37 5.54 -25.58 4.46
C VAL A 37 4.13 -25.90 4.95
N ASN A 38 3.52 -26.98 4.45
CA ASN A 38 2.21 -27.48 4.87
C ASN A 38 2.28 -28.51 6.03
N ASP A 39 3.32 -28.47 6.85
CA ASP A 39 3.47 -29.27 8.08
C ASP A 39 3.46 -30.80 7.91
N LYS A 40 3.66 -31.31 6.68
CA LYS A 40 3.66 -32.75 6.36
C LYS A 40 4.97 -33.48 6.71
N ASN A 41 5.89 -32.80 7.39
CA ASN A 41 7.22 -33.26 7.81
C ASN A 41 7.93 -34.24 6.83
N PRO A 42 8.11 -33.85 5.55
CA PRO A 42 8.72 -34.70 4.54
C PRO A 42 10.16 -35.08 4.90
N GLN A 43 10.60 -36.22 4.41
CA GLN A 43 11.97 -36.72 4.52
C GLN A 43 12.52 -36.99 3.12
N PHE A 44 13.81 -36.75 2.93
CA PHE A 44 14.56 -37.22 1.76
C PHE A 44 15.03 -38.66 1.99
N SER A 45 15.06 -39.47 0.93
CA SER A 45 15.75 -40.76 0.96
C SER A 45 17.27 -40.56 1.09
N ASP A 46 18.01 -41.56 1.59
CA ASP A 46 19.46 -41.47 1.77
C ASP A 46 20.23 -41.25 0.46
N GLU A 47 19.66 -41.70 -0.66
CA GLU A 47 20.15 -41.48 -2.03
C GLU A 47 20.04 -40.01 -2.47
N GLU A 48 19.10 -39.24 -1.93
CA GLU A 48 18.79 -37.85 -2.32
C GLU A 48 19.68 -36.82 -1.59
N ARG A 49 20.95 -37.17 -1.37
CA ARG A 49 21.93 -36.37 -0.61
C ARG A 49 22.10 -34.95 -1.15
N VAL A 50 22.02 -34.76 -2.47
CA VAL A 50 22.10 -33.45 -3.12
C VAL A 50 20.88 -32.58 -2.79
N LEU A 51 19.67 -33.15 -2.89
CA LEU A 51 18.43 -32.45 -2.53
C LEU A 51 18.40 -32.05 -1.04
N LYS A 52 18.89 -32.93 -0.16
CA LYS A 52 19.04 -32.64 1.27
C LYS A 52 19.99 -31.47 1.54
N MET A 53 21.13 -31.41 0.83
CA MET A 53 22.07 -30.28 0.91
C MET A 53 21.49 -28.98 0.34
N ALA A 54 20.75 -29.04 -0.78
CA ALA A 54 20.09 -27.86 -1.35
C ALA A 54 18.92 -27.35 -0.49
N PHE A 55 18.21 -28.25 0.19
CA PHE A 55 17.06 -27.89 1.02
C PHE A 55 17.43 -27.27 2.37
N GLU A 56 18.52 -27.70 3.01
CA GLU A 56 18.82 -27.27 4.39
C GLU A 56 19.02 -25.73 4.53
N PRO A 57 19.68 -25.00 3.59
CA PRO A 57 19.68 -23.54 3.59
C PRO A 57 18.27 -22.92 3.51
N ILE A 58 17.41 -23.44 2.64
CA ILE A 58 16.02 -23.00 2.46
C ILE A 58 15.21 -23.24 3.75
N ARG A 59 15.36 -24.43 4.35
CA ARG A 59 14.73 -24.82 5.62
C ARG A 59 15.14 -23.89 6.76
N LEU A 60 16.43 -23.59 6.89
CA LEU A 60 16.94 -22.66 7.90
C LEU A 60 16.38 -21.25 7.70
N GLN A 61 16.25 -20.80 6.45
CA GLN A 61 15.67 -19.49 6.14
C GLN A 61 14.19 -19.43 6.53
N LEU A 62 13.38 -20.43 6.13
CA LEU A 62 11.97 -20.53 6.50
C LEU A 62 11.75 -20.58 8.03
N LYS A 63 12.66 -21.20 8.77
CA LYS A 63 12.62 -21.22 10.24
C LYS A 63 12.84 -19.82 10.83
N ARG A 64 13.86 -19.08 10.37
CA ARG A 64 14.10 -17.68 10.80
C ARG A 64 12.91 -16.77 10.49
N ASP A 65 12.29 -16.95 9.32
CA ASP A 65 11.12 -16.17 8.92
C ASP A 65 9.89 -16.50 9.77
N LEU A 66 9.75 -17.75 10.22
CA LEU A 66 8.73 -18.16 11.18
C LEU A 66 8.94 -17.52 12.56
N ASP A 67 10.15 -17.59 13.11
CA ASP A 67 10.50 -17.00 14.41
C ASP A 67 10.22 -15.47 14.40
N LYS A 68 10.66 -14.79 13.34
CA LYS A 68 10.41 -13.36 13.08
C LYS A 68 8.93 -13.04 12.90
N TYR A 69 8.16 -13.92 12.25
CA TYR A 69 6.72 -13.75 12.06
C TYR A 69 5.96 -13.79 13.40
N GLU A 70 6.26 -14.78 14.25
CA GLU A 70 5.61 -14.90 15.56
C GLU A 70 5.99 -13.74 16.50
N GLU A 71 7.24 -13.28 16.48
CA GLU A 71 7.66 -12.08 17.22
C GLU A 71 6.88 -10.82 16.79
N VAL A 72 6.78 -10.58 15.48
CA VAL A 72 6.04 -9.43 14.93
C VAL A 72 4.53 -9.54 15.21
N LYS A 73 3.96 -10.74 15.12
CA LYS A 73 2.56 -11.05 15.43
C LYS A 73 2.24 -10.74 16.90
N LYS A 74 3.09 -11.18 17.83
CA LYS A 74 2.96 -10.88 19.27
C LYS A 74 3.02 -9.36 19.53
N LYS A 75 4.07 -8.69 19.03
CA LYS A 75 4.25 -7.23 19.19
C LYS A 75 3.06 -6.43 18.64
N ARG A 76 2.51 -6.81 17.48
CA ARG A 76 1.33 -6.16 16.89
C ARG A 76 0.05 -6.39 17.70
N SER A 77 -0.14 -7.60 18.24
CA SER A 77 -1.27 -7.92 19.13
C SER A 77 -1.24 -7.07 20.41
N GLU A 78 -0.08 -6.99 21.06
CA GLU A 78 0.13 -6.18 22.27
C GLU A 78 -0.06 -4.68 22.01
N ALA A 79 0.49 -4.17 20.90
CA ALA A 79 0.30 -2.78 20.50
C ALA A 79 -1.17 -2.45 20.18
N GLY A 80 -1.88 -3.36 19.51
CA GLY A 80 -3.32 -3.22 19.22
C GLY A 80 -4.17 -3.19 20.48
N ARG A 81 -3.91 -4.11 21.42
CA ARG A 81 -4.58 -4.15 22.75
C ARG A 81 -4.35 -2.86 23.53
N ASN A 82 -3.10 -2.41 23.62
CA ASN A 82 -2.73 -1.20 24.34
C ASN A 82 -3.31 0.08 23.68
N GLY A 83 -3.37 0.13 22.35
CA GLY A 83 -4.02 1.21 21.61
C GLY A 83 -5.53 1.26 21.84
N GLY A 84 -6.20 0.09 21.84
CA GLY A 84 -7.62 -0.04 22.16
C GLY A 84 -7.95 0.46 23.57
N LEU A 85 -7.18 0.04 24.58
CA LEU A 85 -7.33 0.48 25.97
C LEU A 85 -7.19 2.00 26.11
N LYS A 86 -6.09 2.59 25.59
CA LYS A 86 -5.86 4.05 25.62
C LYS A 86 -6.96 4.85 24.92
N SER A 87 -7.48 4.35 23.80
CA SER A 87 -8.63 4.96 23.13
C SER A 87 -9.93 4.82 23.93
N GLY A 88 -10.11 3.72 24.67
CA GLY A 88 -11.25 3.52 25.57
C GLY A 88 -11.24 4.50 26.73
N GLU A 89 -10.11 4.62 27.43
CA GLU A 89 -9.91 5.57 28.54
C GLU A 89 -10.10 7.03 28.13
N SER A 90 -9.64 7.39 26.93
CA SER A 90 -9.81 8.74 26.40
C SER A 90 -11.29 9.03 26.14
N ARG A 91 -12.04 8.06 25.59
CA ARG A 91 -13.49 8.18 25.35
C ARG A 91 -14.31 8.20 26.63
N SER A 92 -13.94 7.44 27.67
CA SER A 92 -14.64 7.47 28.96
C SER A 92 -14.45 8.81 29.69
N LYS A 93 -13.20 9.31 29.75
CA LYS A 93 -12.90 10.63 30.35
C LYS A 93 -13.62 11.78 29.66
N THR A 94 -13.76 11.75 28.32
CA THR A 94 -14.52 12.78 27.58
C THR A 94 -16.03 12.68 27.79
N LYS A 95 -16.59 11.49 28.06
CA LYS A 95 -18.02 11.33 28.41
C LYS A 95 -18.34 11.82 29.83
N GLN A 96 -17.40 11.73 30.77
CA GLN A 96 -17.61 12.19 32.16
C GLN A 96 -17.43 13.70 32.36
N THR A 97 -16.87 14.43 31.39
CA THR A 97 -16.53 15.87 31.53
C THR A 97 -17.45 16.82 30.76
N LYS A 98 -18.63 16.35 30.31
CA LYS A 98 -19.67 17.20 29.68
C LYS A 98 -21.11 16.75 29.99
N PRO A 99 -21.71 17.25 31.07
CA PRO A 99 -23.01 17.91 30.96
C PRO A 99 -22.75 19.33 30.43
N LYS A 100 -22.86 19.55 29.11
CA LYS A 100 -23.04 20.92 28.63
C LYS A 100 -24.50 21.27 28.89
N GLU A 101 -24.73 22.25 29.76
CA GLU A 101 -26.05 22.78 30.05
C GLU A 101 -26.77 23.15 28.73
N ALA A 102 -27.81 22.39 28.41
CA ALA A 102 -28.72 22.74 27.34
C ALA A 102 -29.71 23.75 27.93
N ASN A 103 -29.52 25.03 27.61
CA ASN A 103 -30.44 26.09 28.00
C ASN A 103 -31.71 25.99 27.13
N ALA A 104 -32.54 24.97 27.42
CA ALA A 104 -33.82 24.71 26.78
C ALA A 104 -34.93 25.36 27.61
N SER A 105 -35.24 26.61 27.30
CA SER A 105 -36.30 27.36 27.98
C SER A 105 -37.68 26.92 27.48
N PHE A 106 -38.64 26.87 28.41
CA PHE A 106 -40.08 26.70 28.22
C PHE A 106 -40.60 25.35 27.67
N GLY A 107 -40.95 24.47 28.61
CA GLY A 107 -41.94 23.41 28.48
C GLY A 107 -42.62 23.22 29.83
N TYR A 108 -43.95 23.25 29.88
CA TYR A 108 -44.70 23.35 31.14
C TYR A 108 -44.63 22.07 31.99
N LYS A 109 -44.78 22.25 33.31
CA LYS A 109 -44.89 21.15 34.28
C LYS A 109 -46.01 20.17 33.90
N ASN A 110 -45.80 18.89 34.18
CA ASN A 110 -46.79 18.03 34.80
C ASN A 110 -46.08 17.02 35.70
N GLU A 111 -46.53 16.92 36.94
CA GLU A 111 -46.09 15.94 37.93
C GLU A 111 -46.85 14.63 37.73
N ALA A 112 -46.19 13.47 37.86
CA ALA A 112 -46.77 12.27 38.51
C ALA A 112 -45.80 11.07 38.55
N ASN A 113 -45.75 10.47 39.75
CA ASN A 113 -45.49 9.07 40.08
C ASN A 113 -44.07 8.48 40.00
N GLU A 114 -43.72 7.92 41.16
CA GLU A 114 -42.57 7.09 41.52
C GLU A 114 -42.93 5.59 41.42
N ALA A 115 -41.91 4.71 41.44
CA ALA A 115 -41.97 3.24 41.31
C ALA A 115 -42.39 2.75 39.90
N VAL A 116 -41.80 1.69 39.31
CA VAL A 116 -41.48 0.38 39.87
C VAL A 116 -40.22 -0.22 39.22
N ASN A 117 -39.52 -1.04 40.00
CA ASN A 117 -38.46 -1.95 39.57
C ASN A 117 -39.00 -3.11 38.72
N ASP A 118 -38.61 -3.22 37.45
CA ASP A 118 -38.75 -4.48 36.71
C ASP A 118 -37.49 -4.83 35.93
N ASN A 119 -36.94 -6.01 36.25
CA ASN A 119 -35.96 -6.68 35.40
C ASN A 119 -36.72 -7.28 34.22
N VAL A 120 -36.45 -6.80 33.01
CA VAL A 120 -36.86 -7.48 31.79
C VAL A 120 -35.61 -7.95 31.05
N THR A 121 -35.31 -9.23 31.24
CA THR A 121 -34.37 -9.97 30.39
C THR A 121 -34.94 -10.03 28.97
N VAL A 122 -34.47 -9.17 28.07
CA VAL A 122 -34.81 -9.24 26.65
C VAL A 122 -33.77 -10.12 25.94
N ASN A 123 -34.12 -11.40 25.77
CA ASN A 123 -33.45 -12.29 24.84
C ASN A 123 -33.64 -11.77 23.41
N VAL A 124 -32.60 -11.19 22.81
CA VAL A 124 -32.63 -10.77 21.40
C VAL A 124 -32.10 -11.89 20.53
N ASN A 125 -33.06 -12.59 19.92
CA ASN A 125 -32.94 -13.70 18.99
C ASN A 125 -31.83 -13.53 17.93
N ASP A 126 -30.99 -14.56 17.77
CA ASP A 126 -29.92 -14.62 16.75
C ASP A 126 -30.50 -14.73 15.32
N ASN A 127 -30.78 -13.59 14.69
CA ASN A 127 -31.12 -13.57 13.27
C ASN A 127 -29.85 -13.77 12.41
N VAL A 128 -29.63 -15.03 12.02
CA VAL A 128 -28.59 -15.48 11.09
C VAL A 128 -28.70 -14.76 9.74
N ILE A 129 -27.82 -13.78 9.49
CA ILE A 129 -27.69 -13.15 8.17
C ILE A 129 -26.84 -14.05 7.25
N LEU A 130 -27.53 -14.92 6.52
CA LEU A 130 -26.98 -15.69 5.40
C LEU A 130 -26.60 -14.78 4.23
N LEU A 131 -25.38 -14.24 4.24
CA LEU A 131 -24.77 -13.66 3.04
C LEU A 131 -24.40 -14.77 2.05
N LYS A 132 -25.30 -15.02 1.09
CA LYS A 132 -24.99 -15.76 -0.14
C LYS A 132 -23.76 -15.15 -0.80
N LYS A 133 -22.68 -15.93 -0.94
CA LYS A 133 -21.55 -15.57 -1.79
C LYS A 133 -21.82 -16.10 -3.18
N GLU A 134 -21.98 -15.21 -4.15
CA GLU A 134 -22.02 -15.58 -5.56
C GLU A 134 -20.65 -16.09 -5.99
N THR A 135 -20.62 -17.31 -6.52
CA THR A 135 -19.43 -17.92 -7.12
C THR A 135 -19.18 -17.32 -8.49
N LYS A 136 -18.02 -16.68 -8.67
CA LYS A 136 -17.53 -16.37 -10.02
C LYS A 136 -16.91 -17.63 -10.62
N GLU A 137 -17.47 -18.05 -11.74
CA GLU A 137 -16.99 -19.18 -12.53
C GLU A 137 -15.66 -18.81 -13.23
N GLU A 138 -14.58 -19.49 -12.86
CA GLU A 138 -13.33 -19.44 -13.62
C GLU A 138 -13.41 -20.48 -14.75
N ASN A 139 -13.63 -19.99 -15.97
CA ASN A 139 -13.70 -20.84 -17.17
C ASN A 139 -12.32 -21.45 -17.48
N ILE A 140 -12.17 -22.74 -17.20
CA ILE A 140 -10.99 -23.54 -17.53
C ILE A 140 -11.01 -23.88 -19.02
N ILE A 141 -10.25 -23.13 -19.84
CA ILE A 141 -9.94 -23.58 -21.20
C ILE A 141 -8.64 -24.40 -21.17
N LYS A 142 -8.81 -25.72 -21.30
CA LYS A 142 -7.73 -26.65 -21.62
C LYS A 142 -7.25 -26.40 -23.05
N LYS A 143 -5.94 -26.29 -23.26
CA LYS A 143 -5.26 -26.79 -24.47
C LYS A 143 -3.99 -27.51 -24.05
N ASN A 144 -3.91 -28.79 -24.42
CA ASN A 144 -2.70 -29.62 -24.27
C ASN A 144 -1.73 -29.31 -25.43
N PRO A 145 -0.42 -29.61 -25.31
CA PRO A 145 0.57 -29.27 -26.33
C PRO A 145 0.85 -30.42 -27.30
N GLU A 146 1.21 -30.06 -28.53
CA GLU A 146 1.80 -30.83 -29.64
C GLU A 146 1.89 -29.81 -30.80
N GLU A 147 2.89 -29.71 -31.66
CA GLU A 147 4.25 -30.27 -31.74
C GLU A 147 5.02 -29.37 -32.74
N LEU A 148 6.29 -29.03 -32.47
CA LEU A 148 7.37 -29.05 -33.47
C LEU A 148 8.72 -28.73 -32.80
N PHE A 149 9.56 -29.75 -32.66
CA PHE A 149 11.00 -29.59 -32.55
C PHE A 149 11.61 -29.71 -33.95
N ASP A 150 12.48 -28.78 -34.32
CA ASP A 150 13.49 -28.98 -35.37
C ASP A 150 14.70 -28.04 -35.13
N ILE A 151 15.90 -28.59 -34.96
CA ILE A 151 17.16 -27.92 -34.55
C ILE A 151 18.37 -28.75 -35.05
N PRO A 152 19.55 -28.18 -35.43
CA PRO A 152 19.90 -26.85 -35.97
C PRO A 152 20.38 -27.00 -37.44
N PRO A 153 21.68 -26.99 -37.90
CA PRO A 153 22.97 -26.37 -37.49
C PRO A 153 23.35 -25.17 -38.43
N GLU A 154 24.48 -24.45 -38.41
CA GLU A 154 25.67 -24.33 -37.54
C GLU A 154 26.36 -22.94 -37.75
N LYS A 155 27.17 -22.46 -36.76
CA LYS A 155 28.22 -21.39 -36.87
C LYS A 155 27.74 -19.96 -37.28
N GLU A 156 28.31 -18.82 -36.85
CA GLU A 156 29.57 -18.53 -36.14
C GLU A 156 29.53 -17.20 -35.30
N LYS A 157 30.28 -17.17 -34.18
CA LYS A 157 30.84 -16.03 -33.38
C LYS A 157 30.40 -14.55 -33.65
N ARG A 158 29.97 -13.82 -32.59
CA ARG A 158 30.70 -12.67 -31.92
C ARG A 158 29.85 -11.91 -30.86
N LYS A 159 30.55 -11.23 -29.93
CA LYS A 159 30.05 -10.51 -28.74
C LYS A 159 29.46 -9.11 -29.05
N LYS A 160 28.43 -8.65 -28.29
CA LYS A 160 28.29 -7.26 -27.78
C LYS A 160 27.13 -7.09 -26.78
N ALA A 161 27.13 -5.96 -26.04
CA ALA A 161 26.36 -5.67 -24.82
C ALA A 161 24.83 -5.52 -25.02
N PRO A 162 24.01 -5.71 -23.96
CA PRO A 162 22.55 -5.54 -24.05
C PRO A 162 22.16 -4.06 -24.19
N GLN A 163 21.72 -3.69 -25.39
CA GLN A 163 21.06 -2.42 -25.64
C GLN A 163 19.60 -2.45 -25.18
N LYS A 164 19.02 -1.25 -24.96
CA LYS A 164 17.59 -1.00 -24.77
C LYS A 164 16.72 -1.94 -25.63
N LYS A 165 15.78 -2.64 -25.01
CA LYS A 165 14.60 -3.15 -25.73
C LYS A 165 13.50 -2.08 -25.73
N GLU A 166 13.49 -1.30 -26.80
CA GLU A 166 12.24 -0.73 -27.32
C GLU A 166 11.50 -1.85 -28.05
N THR A 167 10.19 -1.99 -27.81
CA THR A 167 9.35 -2.92 -28.59
C THR A 167 8.08 -2.21 -29.01
N VAL A 168 7.84 -2.17 -30.32
CA VAL A 168 6.74 -1.45 -30.97
C VAL A 168 5.45 -2.28 -30.93
N ASN A 169 4.31 -1.58 -31.03
CA ASN A 169 2.95 -2.11 -30.95
C ASN A 169 2.61 -3.12 -32.06
N ASN A 170 1.70 -4.05 -31.74
CA ASN A 170 0.75 -4.64 -32.70
C ASN A 170 -0.65 -4.56 -32.07
N SER A 171 -1.67 -4.31 -32.89
CA SER A 171 -2.99 -3.86 -32.42
C SER A 171 -4.16 -4.69 -32.95
N GLU A 172 -4.89 -5.33 -32.04
CA GLU A 172 -6.25 -5.85 -32.17
C GLU A 172 -7.02 -5.53 -30.87
N PRO A 173 -8.37 -5.44 -30.88
CA PRO A 173 -9.15 -4.38 -30.20
C PRO A 173 -8.70 -4.11 -28.76
N GLY A 174 -7.79 -3.13 -28.64
CA GLY A 174 -6.79 -3.14 -27.59
C GLY A 174 -7.30 -2.72 -26.22
N ILE A 175 -6.92 -3.50 -25.21
CA ILE A 175 -6.88 -3.04 -23.81
C ILE A 175 -6.07 -1.74 -23.80
N LYS A 176 -6.72 -0.61 -23.53
CA LYS A 176 -6.07 0.70 -23.48
C LYS A 176 -5.13 0.78 -22.28
N ILE A 177 -3.86 0.40 -22.47
CA ILE A 177 -2.83 0.52 -21.45
C ILE A 177 -2.60 2.01 -21.17
N PHE A 178 -2.91 2.45 -19.96
CA PHE A 178 -2.78 3.84 -19.56
C PHE A 178 -1.33 4.20 -19.22
N PHE A 179 -0.71 5.08 -20.01
CA PHE A 179 0.66 5.56 -19.80
C PHE A 179 0.67 6.93 -19.13
N PHE A 180 0.88 6.96 -17.81
CA PHE A 180 0.79 8.18 -16.98
C PHE A 180 1.69 9.35 -17.47
N LYS A 181 2.94 9.10 -17.89
CA LYS A 181 3.80 10.17 -18.46
C LYS A 181 3.21 10.74 -19.74
N LYS A 182 2.72 9.89 -20.65
CA LYS A 182 2.10 10.32 -21.91
C LYS A 182 0.84 11.16 -21.64
N ALA A 183 0.00 10.74 -20.70
CA ALA A 183 -1.22 11.46 -20.33
C ALA A 183 -0.94 12.87 -19.74
N LEU A 184 0.18 13.07 -19.03
CA LEU A 184 0.60 14.40 -18.58
C LEU A 184 0.99 15.31 -19.77
N ILE A 185 1.77 14.79 -20.73
CA ILE A 185 2.17 15.54 -21.92
C ILE A 185 0.93 15.84 -22.79
N GLU A 186 0.03 14.88 -22.96
CA GLU A 186 -1.22 15.00 -23.73
C GLU A 186 -2.23 15.97 -23.10
N TYR A 187 -2.20 16.16 -21.77
CA TYR A 187 -2.93 17.25 -21.10
C TYR A 187 -2.31 18.64 -21.34
N GLY A 188 -1.11 18.70 -21.93
CA GLY A 188 -0.36 19.93 -22.19
C GLY A 188 0.31 20.48 -20.93
N PHE A 189 1.13 19.65 -20.27
CA PHE A 189 2.23 20.15 -19.44
C PHE A 189 3.47 20.28 -20.31
N ASP A 190 3.89 21.52 -20.59
CA ASP A 190 4.82 21.82 -21.70
C ASP A 190 6.29 21.50 -21.38
N ASP A 191 6.63 21.36 -20.09
CA ASP A 191 7.99 21.11 -19.62
C ASP A 191 8.18 19.61 -19.30
N GLU A 192 8.78 18.88 -20.24
CA GLU A 192 9.06 17.45 -20.10
C GLU A 192 10.01 17.14 -18.92
N ALA A 193 10.94 18.05 -18.60
CA ALA A 193 11.87 17.85 -17.48
C ALA A 193 11.14 17.93 -16.12
N LEU A 194 10.16 18.82 -15.99
CA LEU A 194 9.26 18.84 -14.83
C LEU A 194 8.36 17.60 -14.77
N VAL A 195 7.88 17.10 -15.92
CA VAL A 195 7.13 15.84 -15.98
C VAL A 195 7.99 14.67 -15.49
N ASP A 196 9.23 14.54 -15.95
CA ASP A 196 10.14 13.49 -15.49
C ASP A 196 10.53 13.65 -14.01
N HIS A 197 10.71 14.88 -13.52
CA HIS A 197 10.91 15.14 -12.10
C HIS A 197 9.70 14.70 -11.26
N PHE A 198 8.48 14.98 -11.71
CA PHE A 198 7.25 14.54 -11.05
C PHE A 198 7.13 13.01 -11.01
N ILE A 199 7.46 12.32 -12.11
CA ILE A 199 7.51 10.85 -12.15
C ILE A 199 8.57 10.30 -11.17
N ALA A 200 9.75 10.93 -11.08
CA ALA A 200 10.79 10.55 -10.14
C ALA A 200 10.36 10.74 -8.67
N VAL A 201 9.72 11.87 -8.35
CA VAL A 201 9.13 12.15 -7.02
C VAL A 201 8.07 11.10 -6.66
N ARG A 202 7.19 10.74 -7.60
CA ARG A 202 6.15 9.71 -7.39
C ARG A 202 6.75 8.32 -7.15
N LYS A 203 7.78 7.94 -7.91
CA LYS A 203 8.56 6.70 -7.67
C LYS A 203 9.20 6.70 -6.28
N LYS A 204 9.91 7.77 -5.90
CA LYS A 204 10.55 7.90 -4.58
C LYS A 204 9.57 7.80 -3.41
N LYS A 205 8.32 8.24 -3.61
CA LYS A 205 7.23 8.16 -2.62
C LYS A 205 6.34 6.91 -2.75
N ASN A 206 6.68 5.97 -3.64
CA ASN A 206 5.93 4.74 -3.91
C ASN A 206 4.44 4.97 -4.28
N LEU A 207 4.13 6.02 -5.05
CA LEU A 207 2.78 6.26 -5.55
C LEU A 207 2.47 5.41 -6.79
N VAL A 208 1.23 4.93 -6.87
CA VAL A 208 0.71 4.17 -8.02
C VAL A 208 0.32 5.12 -9.17
N ASN A 209 0.75 4.82 -10.39
CA ASN A 209 0.54 5.64 -11.59
C ASN A 209 -0.65 5.16 -12.44
N THR A 210 -1.84 5.07 -11.83
CA THR A 210 -3.09 4.69 -12.52
C THR A 210 -3.80 5.89 -13.16
N GLU A 211 -4.70 5.61 -14.10
CA GLU A 211 -5.61 6.59 -14.71
C GLU A 211 -6.44 7.34 -13.66
N VAL A 212 -6.90 6.66 -12.62
CA VAL A 212 -7.64 7.27 -11.49
C VAL A 212 -6.78 8.29 -10.75
N ALA A 213 -5.49 8.00 -10.52
CA ALA A 213 -4.57 8.93 -9.88
C ALA A 213 -4.30 10.16 -10.77
N PHE A 214 -4.25 9.98 -12.09
CA PHE A 214 -4.14 11.08 -13.05
C PHE A 214 -5.40 11.96 -13.07
N LYS A 215 -6.59 11.37 -13.25
CA LYS A 215 -7.86 12.11 -13.26
C LYS A 215 -8.09 12.90 -11.96
N ASN A 216 -7.75 12.31 -10.81
CA ASN A 216 -7.81 13.01 -9.53
C ASN A 216 -6.84 14.20 -9.46
N PHE A 217 -5.59 14.03 -9.95
CA PHE A 217 -4.59 15.10 -9.98
C PHE A 217 -5.03 16.27 -10.87
N ILE A 218 -5.51 15.98 -12.08
CA ILE A 218 -6.03 16.97 -13.03
C ILE A 218 -7.21 17.74 -12.42
N ARG A 219 -8.20 17.04 -11.86
CA ARG A 219 -9.35 17.65 -11.19
C ARG A 219 -8.95 18.59 -10.04
N GLU A 220 -7.91 18.27 -9.29
CA GLU A 220 -7.41 19.14 -8.22
C GLU A 220 -6.68 20.38 -8.78
N ILE A 221 -6.01 20.30 -9.93
CA ILE A 221 -5.45 21.47 -10.63
C ILE A 221 -6.58 22.37 -11.13
N GLU A 222 -7.58 21.82 -11.82
CA GLU A 222 -8.71 22.58 -12.37
C GLU A 222 -9.51 23.33 -11.30
N LYS A 223 -9.69 22.72 -10.11
CA LYS A 223 -10.29 23.36 -8.93
C LYS A 223 -9.58 24.63 -8.45
N THR A 224 -8.32 24.87 -8.82
CA THR A 224 -7.59 26.07 -8.41
C THR A 224 -7.97 27.31 -9.22
N GLY A 225 -8.53 27.14 -10.43
CA GLY A 225 -8.77 28.23 -11.38
C GLY A 225 -7.50 28.94 -11.88
N LYS A 226 -6.31 28.39 -11.62
CA LYS A 226 -5.01 28.94 -12.05
C LYS A 226 -4.51 28.28 -13.34
N ASP A 227 -3.47 28.88 -13.93
CA ASP A 227 -2.69 28.22 -14.99
C ASP A 227 -2.14 26.86 -14.52
N LYS A 228 -2.44 25.82 -15.30
CA LYS A 228 -2.02 24.44 -15.02
C LYS A 228 -0.50 24.31 -14.92
N ASN A 229 0.26 25.06 -15.72
CA ASN A 229 1.72 25.01 -15.72
C ASN A 229 2.31 25.72 -14.49
N GLU A 230 1.73 26.84 -14.02
CA GLU A 230 2.09 27.48 -12.75
C GLU A 230 1.89 26.51 -11.57
N VAL A 231 0.72 25.86 -11.50
CA VAL A 231 0.44 24.88 -10.44
C VAL A 231 1.39 23.70 -10.52
N PHE A 232 1.69 23.19 -11.72
CA PHE A 232 2.62 22.07 -11.92
C PHE A 232 4.07 22.42 -11.52
N ARG A 233 4.53 23.65 -11.80
CA ARG A 233 5.81 24.19 -11.31
C ARG A 233 5.86 24.19 -9.77
N ILE A 234 4.78 24.61 -9.09
CA ILE A 234 4.73 24.61 -7.62
C ILE A 234 4.74 23.17 -7.07
N VAL A 235 3.95 22.26 -7.65
CA VAL A 235 3.89 20.83 -7.27
C VAL A 235 5.26 20.17 -7.35
N THR A 236 5.98 20.39 -8.45
CA THR A 236 7.31 19.81 -8.69
C THR A 236 8.37 20.42 -7.77
N GLN A 237 8.41 21.76 -7.62
CA GLN A 237 9.33 22.44 -6.70
C GLN A 237 9.15 22.02 -5.24
N LYS A 238 7.91 21.80 -4.79
CA LYS A 238 7.60 21.30 -3.44
C LYS A 238 7.75 19.76 -3.31
N GLN A 239 8.21 19.08 -4.36
CA GLN A 239 8.31 17.62 -4.48
C GLN A 239 7.04 16.90 -4.02
N TRP A 240 5.87 17.44 -4.38
CA TRP A 240 4.60 16.81 -4.11
C TRP A 240 4.34 15.67 -5.11
N GLY A 241 3.93 14.50 -4.62
CA GLY A 241 3.64 13.33 -5.47
C GLY A 241 2.21 13.31 -6.01
N GLY A 242 1.30 14.02 -5.34
CA GLY A 242 -0.04 14.34 -5.79
C GLY A 242 -0.32 15.80 -5.45
N PHE A 243 -1.56 16.25 -5.58
CA PHE A 243 -1.94 17.64 -5.32
C PHE A 243 -3.37 17.70 -4.81
N GLU A 244 -3.66 18.67 -3.95
CA GLU A 244 -5.01 19.06 -3.53
C GLU A 244 -5.08 20.58 -3.60
N ALA A 245 -6.15 21.14 -4.18
CA ALA A 245 -6.25 22.59 -4.42
C ALA A 245 -6.04 23.43 -3.15
N LYS A 246 -6.50 22.91 -2.00
CA LYS A 246 -6.40 23.56 -0.68
C LYS A 246 -4.97 23.83 -0.21
N TRP A 247 -3.96 23.11 -0.74
CA TRP A 247 -2.56 23.31 -0.34
C TRP A 247 -1.99 24.64 -0.83
N LEU A 248 -2.52 25.23 -1.92
CA LEU A 248 -2.12 26.57 -2.37
C LEU A 248 -2.63 27.69 -1.46
N ASN A 249 -3.80 27.51 -0.84
CA ASN A 249 -4.37 28.49 0.08
C ASN A 249 -3.49 28.66 1.34
N ASN A 250 -2.86 27.58 1.80
CA ASN A 250 -1.95 27.63 2.94
C ASN A 250 -0.65 28.39 2.60
N LEU A 251 -0.16 28.25 1.38
CA LEU A 251 1.04 28.97 0.90
C LEU A 251 0.82 30.50 0.82
N SER A 252 -0.38 30.97 0.46
CA SER A 252 -0.67 32.41 0.47
C SER A 252 -0.79 32.96 1.90
N TYR A 253 -1.30 32.16 2.84
CA TYR A 253 -1.39 32.54 4.26
C TYR A 253 -0.01 32.70 4.92
N GLU A 254 0.95 31.82 4.62
CA GLU A 254 2.34 31.94 5.10
C GLU A 254 3.01 33.24 4.60
N GLN A 255 2.79 33.61 3.33
CA GLN A 255 3.34 34.83 2.76
C GLN A 255 2.76 36.08 3.44
N THR A 256 1.44 36.17 3.63
CA THR A 256 0.80 37.35 4.23
C THR A 256 1.16 37.59 5.69
N ASN A 257 1.41 36.53 6.49
CA ASN A 257 1.86 36.69 7.88
C ASN A 257 3.34 37.06 8.00
N SER A 258 4.18 36.74 7.00
CA SER A 258 5.60 37.16 6.96
C SER A 258 5.79 38.68 6.91
N PHE A 259 4.82 39.42 6.34
CA PHE A 259 4.89 40.88 6.25
C PHE A 259 4.40 41.60 7.53
N LYS A 260 3.54 40.97 8.33
CA LYS A 260 2.98 41.58 9.55
C LYS A 260 3.96 41.67 10.73
N THR A 261 5.08 40.95 10.70
CA THR A 261 6.06 40.92 11.80
C THR A 261 7.23 41.89 11.63
N LYS A 262 7.28 42.67 10.53
CA LYS A 262 8.40 43.58 10.22
C LYS A 262 8.14 45.09 10.45
N SER A 263 6.95 45.51 10.89
CA SER A 263 6.64 46.95 11.03
C SER A 263 6.82 47.55 12.44
N ASN A 264 7.00 46.74 13.49
CA ASN A 264 7.09 47.23 14.87
C ASN A 264 8.47 46.97 15.46
N GLY A 265 9.39 47.94 15.34
CA GLY A 265 10.74 47.78 15.87
C GLY A 265 11.72 48.92 15.60
N ASN A 266 11.39 50.17 15.96
CA ASN A 266 12.44 51.14 16.32
C ASN A 266 11.90 52.29 17.19
N GLY A 267 11.77 52.04 18.49
CA GLY A 267 11.60 53.09 19.50
C GLY A 267 12.97 53.48 20.06
N LEU A 268 13.41 54.72 19.81
CA LEU A 268 14.65 55.26 20.38
C LEU A 268 14.61 55.20 21.91
N ARG A 269 15.60 54.52 22.52
CA ARG A 269 15.98 54.78 23.91
C ARG A 269 16.95 55.97 23.92
N GLN A 270 16.47 57.15 24.31
CA GLN A 270 17.35 58.19 24.83
C GLN A 270 17.68 57.86 26.29
N SER A 271 18.96 57.66 26.58
CA SER A 271 19.47 57.64 27.94
C SER A 271 19.56 59.09 28.43
N VAL A 272 18.94 59.39 29.57
CA VAL A 272 19.18 60.64 30.30
C VAL A 272 20.23 60.34 31.37
N GLU A 273 21.42 60.90 31.20
CA GLU A 273 22.42 61.01 32.28
C GLU A 273 22.55 62.48 32.68
N ARG A 274 22.51 62.70 34.01
CA ARG A 274 22.71 63.96 34.76
C ARG A 274 21.52 64.92 34.80
#